data_AF-A0A4Q9W3X9-F1
#
_entry.id   AF-A0A4Q9W3X9-F1
#
_cell.length_a   1.000
_cell.length_b   1.000
_cell.length_c   1.000
_cell.angle_alpha   90.00
_cell.angle_beta   90.00
_cell.angle_gamma   90.00
#
_symmetry.space_group_name_H-M   'P 1'
#
loop_
_entity.id
_entity.type
_entity.pdbx_description
1 polymer ?
#
loop_
_entity_poly.entity_id
_entity_poly.type
_entity_poly.pdbx_seq_one_letter_code
_entity_poly.pdbx_strand_id
1 'polypeptide(L)'
;MAQDSGKLNWSSLIIGTLLLIIAVVIFSNPVQNFYTLTWLIGLLIMIGGVIQLLFRRTAKKLVGVNTKLILINGIIDLIFGILVVFNVGASSVFFVFMFAFWFIFSSVIGLFTLSQQ
;
A
#
# COMPACT_ATOMS: atom_id res chain seq x y z
N MET A 1 35.99 6.51 17.80
CA MET A 1 34.70 7.20 17.58
C MET A 1 35.02 8.40 16.71
N ALA A 2 34.90 8.25 15.39
CA ALA A 2 35.30 9.30 14.46
C ALA A 2 34.28 10.44 14.50
N GLN A 3 34.76 11.63 14.83
CA GLN A 3 34.01 12.87 14.88
C GLN A 3 33.78 13.34 13.44
N ASP A 4 32.58 13.13 12.92
CA ASP A 4 32.19 13.65 11.60
C ASP A 4 32.04 15.16 11.70
N SER A 5 33.03 15.87 11.17
CA SER A 5 33.06 17.33 11.02
C SER A 5 31.82 17.79 10.27
N GLY A 6 31.13 18.83 10.73
CA GLY A 6 29.87 19.36 10.17
C GLY A 6 29.95 19.86 8.72
N LYS A 7 30.20 18.96 7.76
CA LYS A 7 30.07 19.17 6.33
C LYS A 7 28.67 18.75 5.92
N LEU A 8 27.89 19.70 5.41
CA LEU A 8 26.60 19.41 4.81
C LEU A 8 26.80 18.50 3.60
N ASN A 9 26.22 17.29 3.68
CA ASN A 9 26.18 16.35 2.58
C ASN A 9 25.27 16.92 1.49
N TRP A 10 25.85 17.45 0.41
CA TRP A 10 25.12 18.02 -0.72
C TRP A 10 24.10 17.05 -1.34
N SER A 11 24.38 15.75 -1.33
CA SER A 11 23.41 14.70 -1.73
C SER A 11 22.15 14.72 -0.86
N SER A 12 22.30 14.88 0.45
CA SER A 12 21.18 15.00 1.40
C SER A 12 20.37 16.26 1.15
N LEU A 13 21.01 17.39 0.85
CA LEU A 13 20.31 18.64 0.51
C LEU A 13 19.51 18.52 -0.79
N ILE A 14 20.06 17.86 -1.81
CA ILE A 14 19.36 17.61 -3.08
C ILE A 14 18.13 16.74 -2.85
N ILE A 15 18.30 15.61 -2.12
CA ILE A 15 17.20 14.70 -1.80
C ILE A 15 16.13 15.43 -0.97
N GLY A 16 16.53 16.18 0.05
CA GLY A 16 15.62 16.96 0.89
C GLY A 16 14.83 18.00 0.08
N THR A 17 15.49 18.70 -0.82
CA THR A 17 14.82 19.69 -1.70
C THR A 17 13.85 19.00 -2.67
N LEU A 18 14.23 17.86 -3.23
CA LEU A 18 13.36 17.07 -4.12
C LEU A 18 12.11 16.59 -3.37
N LEU A 19 12.27 16.11 -2.13
CA LEU A 19 11.16 15.71 -1.27
C LEU A 19 10.24 16.89 -0.94
N LEU A 20 10.77 18.10 -0.70
CA LEU A 20 9.95 19.30 -0.49
C LEU A 20 9.13 19.66 -1.73
N ILE A 21 9.71 19.59 -2.92
CA ILE A 21 8.99 19.82 -4.19
C ILE A 21 7.86 18.81 -4.34
N ILE A 22 8.14 17.52 -4.10
CA ILE A 22 7.14 16.45 -4.16
C ILE A 22 6.02 16.72 -3.15
N ALA A 23 6.34 17.12 -1.92
CA ALA A 23 5.34 17.46 -0.92
C ALA A 23 4.42 18.58 -1.41
N VAL A 24 4.97 19.69 -1.92
CA VAL A 24 4.17 20.81 -2.46
C VAL A 24 3.25 20.33 -3.58
N VAL A 25 3.75 19.49 -4.49
CA VAL A 25 2.95 18.93 -5.60
C VAL A 25 1.79 18.09 -5.07
N ILE A 26 2.06 17.19 -4.12
CA ILE A 26 1.04 16.33 -3.50
C ILE A 26 -0.05 17.16 -2.81
N PHE A 27 0.35 18.18 -2.04
CA PHE A 27 -0.59 19.04 -1.31
C PHE A 27 -1.36 20.01 -2.21
N SER A 28 -0.86 20.33 -3.40
CA SER A 28 -1.54 21.23 -4.34
C SER A 28 -2.84 20.63 -4.89
N ASN A 29 -2.87 19.32 -5.13
CA ASN A 29 -4.04 18.62 -5.65
C ASN A 29 -4.27 17.29 -4.91
N PRO A 30 -4.67 17.33 -3.63
CA PRO A 30 -4.71 16.15 -2.77
C PRO A 30 -5.70 15.10 -3.28
N VAL A 31 -6.82 15.51 -3.86
CA VAL A 31 -7.84 14.61 -4.41
C VAL A 31 -7.31 13.86 -5.63
N GLN A 32 -6.73 14.57 -6.60
CA GLN A 32 -6.18 13.95 -7.80
C GLN A 32 -4.98 13.05 -7.45
N ASN A 33 -4.13 13.48 -6.54
CA ASN A 33 -3.00 12.66 -6.10
C ASN A 33 -3.47 11.39 -5.38
N PHE A 34 -4.56 11.46 -4.61
CA PHE A 34 -5.17 10.27 -4.01
C PHE A 34 -5.74 9.30 -5.06
N TYR A 35 -6.30 9.80 -6.16
CA TYR A 35 -6.71 8.96 -7.29
C TYR A 35 -5.51 8.28 -7.94
N THR A 36 -4.40 9.00 -8.15
CA THR A 36 -3.16 8.40 -8.66
C THR A 36 -2.65 7.28 -7.75
N LEU A 37 -2.67 7.49 -6.43
CA LEU A 37 -2.30 6.45 -5.46
C LEU A 37 -3.26 5.26 -5.50
N THR A 38 -4.55 5.50 -5.59
CA THR A 38 -5.58 4.45 -5.68
C THR A 38 -5.36 3.59 -6.92
N TRP A 39 -5.09 4.23 -8.07
CA TRP A 39 -4.77 3.54 -9.31
C TRP A 39 -3.49 2.70 -9.18
N LEU A 40 -2.44 3.26 -8.55
CA LEU A 40 -1.19 2.54 -8.30
C LEU A 40 -1.40 1.32 -7.41
N ILE A 41 -2.19 1.45 -6.34
CA ILE A 41 -2.57 0.34 -5.45
C ILE A 41 -3.30 -0.74 -6.25
N GLY A 42 -4.30 -0.37 -7.06
CA GLY A 42 -5.01 -1.30 -7.94
C GLY A 42 -4.09 -2.05 -8.89
N LEU A 43 -3.13 -1.34 -9.50
CA LEU A 43 -2.14 -1.92 -10.39
C LEU A 43 -1.25 -2.94 -9.65
N LEU A 44 -0.79 -2.61 -8.44
CA LEU A 44 0.03 -3.52 -7.63
C LEU A 44 -0.76 -4.76 -7.20
N ILE A 45 -2.03 -4.60 -6.81
CA ILE A 45 -2.93 -5.72 -6.48
C ILE A 45 -3.11 -6.61 -7.72
N MET A 46 -3.36 -6.02 -8.88
CA MET A 46 -3.52 -6.74 -10.14
C MET A 46 -2.26 -7.55 -10.50
N ILE A 47 -1.07 -6.93 -10.43
CA ILE A 47 0.21 -7.60 -10.66
C ILE A 47 0.43 -8.72 -9.64
N GLY A 48 0.13 -8.46 -8.36
CA GLY A 48 0.20 -9.45 -7.29
C GLY A 48 -0.68 -10.67 -7.57
N GLY A 49 -1.92 -10.46 -8.03
CA GLY A 49 -2.82 -11.53 -8.45
C GLY A 49 -2.26 -12.37 -9.60
N VAL A 50 -1.73 -11.71 -10.64
CA VAL A 50 -1.05 -12.39 -11.76
C VAL A 50 0.13 -13.24 -11.26
N ILE A 51 0.98 -12.69 -10.38
CA ILE A 51 2.12 -13.42 -9.82
C ILE A 51 1.66 -14.63 -9.02
N GLN A 52 0.62 -14.50 -8.19
CA GLN A 52 0.07 -15.62 -7.42
C GLN A 52 -0.47 -16.74 -8.32
N LEU A 53 -1.07 -16.38 -9.45
CA LEU A 53 -1.58 -17.32 -10.44
C LEU A 53 -0.44 -18.05 -11.17
N LEU A 54 0.58 -17.32 -11.62
CA LEU A 54 1.71 -17.87 -12.39
C LEU A 54 2.69 -18.66 -11.52
N PHE A 55 3.07 -18.14 -10.36
CA PHE A 55 4.11 -18.71 -9.49
C PHE A 55 3.54 -19.50 -8.32
N ARG A 56 2.35 -20.06 -8.49
CA ARG A 56 1.60 -20.71 -7.42
C ARG A 56 2.33 -21.87 -6.73
N ARG A 57 3.13 -22.63 -7.49
CA ARG A 57 3.95 -23.75 -6.97
C ARG A 57 5.10 -23.24 -6.10
N THR A 58 5.72 -22.13 -6.48
CA THR A 58 6.79 -21.48 -5.71
C THR A 58 6.21 -20.80 -4.47
N ALA A 59 5.08 -20.11 -4.61
CA ALA A 59 4.36 -19.50 -3.49
C ALA A 59 3.96 -20.54 -2.43
N LYS A 60 3.51 -21.74 -2.82
CA LYS A 60 3.26 -22.84 -1.88
C LYS A 60 4.52 -23.21 -1.08
N LYS A 61 5.69 -23.29 -1.74
CA LYS A 61 6.95 -23.65 -1.09
C LYS A 61 7.45 -22.57 -0.13
N LEU A 62 7.21 -21.29 -0.45
CA LEU A 62 7.67 -20.15 0.35
C LEU A 62 6.73 -19.86 1.53
N VAL A 63 5.42 -19.88 1.31
CA VAL A 63 4.42 -19.48 2.31
C VAL A 63 3.85 -20.67 3.08
N GLY A 64 4.01 -21.90 2.57
CA GLY A 64 3.48 -23.12 3.20
C GLY A 64 1.95 -23.25 3.16
N VAL A 65 1.26 -22.27 2.57
CA VAL A 65 -0.20 -22.21 2.49
C VAL A 65 -0.73 -23.15 1.41
N ASN A 66 -1.92 -23.72 1.65
CA ASN A 66 -2.58 -24.62 0.73
C ASN A 66 -2.70 -24.02 -0.66
N THR A 67 -2.31 -24.79 -1.70
CA THR A 67 -2.31 -24.32 -3.09
C THR A 67 -3.66 -23.71 -3.44
N LYS A 68 -4.78 -24.37 -3.07
CA LYS A 68 -6.17 -23.91 -3.32
C LYS A 68 -6.40 -22.46 -2.89
N LEU A 69 -5.98 -22.09 -1.69
CA LEU A 69 -6.12 -20.74 -1.15
C LEU A 69 -5.33 -19.71 -1.97
N ILE A 70 -4.12 -20.06 -2.41
CA ILE A 70 -3.29 -19.16 -3.24
C ILE A 70 -3.96 -18.85 -4.60
N LEU A 71 -4.74 -19.78 -5.17
CA LEU A 71 -5.50 -19.47 -6.40
C LEU A 71 -6.71 -18.61 -6.14
N ILE A 72 -7.45 -18.92 -5.07
CA ILE A 72 -8.64 -18.15 -4.72
C ILE A 72 -8.22 -16.70 -4.46
N ASN A 73 -7.16 -16.49 -3.68
CA ASN A 73 -6.60 -15.16 -3.43
C ASN A 73 -6.10 -14.50 -4.72
N GLY A 74 -5.32 -15.22 -5.56
CA GLY A 74 -4.84 -14.65 -6.81
C GLY A 74 -5.95 -14.23 -7.78
N ILE A 75 -7.06 -14.99 -7.85
CA ILE A 75 -8.25 -14.63 -8.63
C ILE A 75 -8.95 -13.42 -8.03
N ILE A 76 -9.15 -13.40 -6.70
CA ILE A 76 -9.78 -12.28 -6.00
C ILE A 76 -8.96 -11.01 -6.23
N ASP A 77 -7.65 -11.05 -6.00
CA ASP A 77 -6.72 -9.93 -6.21
C ASP A 77 -6.76 -9.45 -7.66
N LEU A 78 -6.79 -10.36 -8.64
CA LEU A 78 -6.89 -9.96 -10.04
C LEU A 78 -8.18 -9.21 -10.34
N ILE A 79 -9.33 -9.72 -9.88
CA ILE A 79 -10.63 -9.07 -10.06
C ILE A 79 -10.64 -7.72 -9.34
N PHE A 80 -10.15 -7.67 -8.10
CA PHE A 80 -10.13 -6.47 -7.29
C PHE A 80 -9.23 -5.40 -7.90
N GLY A 81 -8.03 -5.78 -8.34
CA GLY A 81 -7.10 -4.89 -9.03
C GLY A 81 -7.69 -4.31 -10.31
N ILE A 82 -8.40 -5.12 -11.10
CA ILE A 82 -9.15 -4.65 -12.28
C ILE A 82 -10.21 -3.62 -11.85
N LEU A 83 -11.07 -3.94 -10.88
CA LEU A 83 -12.12 -3.01 -10.42
C LEU A 83 -11.52 -1.66 -9.98
N VAL A 84 -10.38 -1.70 -9.28
CA VAL A 84 -9.68 -0.50 -8.80
C VAL A 84 -9.10 0.34 -9.94
N VAL A 85 -8.42 -0.30 -10.88
CA VAL A 85 -7.77 0.38 -12.00
C VAL A 85 -8.78 1.00 -12.97
N PHE A 86 -9.88 0.29 -13.25
CA PHE A 86 -10.89 0.75 -14.20
C PHE A 86 -11.90 1.74 -13.61
N ASN A 87 -12.08 1.78 -12.29
CA ASN A 87 -12.94 2.75 -11.62
C ASN A 87 -12.25 3.37 -10.40
N VAL A 88 -11.25 4.20 -10.67
CA VAL A 88 -10.44 4.85 -9.63
C VAL A 88 -11.30 5.72 -8.71
N GLY A 89 -12.28 6.45 -9.25
CA GLY A 89 -13.13 7.32 -8.45
C GLY A 89 -13.94 6.58 -7.37
N ALA A 90 -14.66 5.52 -7.76
CA ALA A 90 -15.42 4.71 -6.80
C ALA A 90 -14.47 3.96 -5.84
N SER A 91 -13.33 3.50 -6.33
CA SER A 91 -12.35 2.74 -5.55
C SER A 91 -11.65 3.60 -4.52
N SER A 92 -11.39 4.87 -4.82
CA SER A 92 -10.87 5.84 -3.87
C SER A 92 -11.85 6.06 -2.72
N VAL A 93 -13.14 6.23 -3.02
CA VAL A 93 -14.18 6.35 -1.99
C VAL A 93 -14.25 5.06 -1.15
N PHE A 94 -14.22 3.90 -1.80
CA PHE A 94 -14.18 2.61 -1.12
C PHE A 94 -12.98 2.50 -0.16
N PHE A 95 -11.77 2.86 -0.61
CA PHE A 95 -10.58 2.81 0.24
C PHE A 95 -10.67 3.75 1.43
N VAL A 96 -11.23 4.96 1.28
CA VAL A 96 -11.47 5.87 2.41
C VAL A 96 -12.36 5.19 3.46
N PHE A 97 -13.47 4.58 3.06
CA PHE A 97 -14.34 3.85 3.99
C PHE A 97 -13.69 2.62 4.59
N MET A 98 -12.93 1.86 3.80
CA MET A 98 -12.18 0.69 4.27
C MET A 98 -11.16 1.07 5.35
N PHE A 99 -10.41 2.16 5.14
CA PHE A 99 -9.46 2.66 6.14
C PHE A 99 -10.17 3.18 7.40
N ALA A 100 -11.31 3.87 7.26
CA ALA A 100 -12.10 4.31 8.41
C ALA A 100 -12.61 3.12 9.24
N PHE A 101 -13.14 2.08 8.57
CA PHE A 101 -13.57 0.85 9.22
C PHE A 101 -12.42 0.14 9.92
N TRP A 102 -11.29 -0.05 9.22
CA TRP A 102 -10.10 -0.67 9.78
C TRP A 102 -9.60 0.07 11.02
N PHE A 103 -9.57 1.40 10.96
CA PHE A 103 -9.14 2.24 12.08
C PHE A 103 -10.03 2.05 13.31
N ILE A 104 -11.36 2.13 13.15
CA ILE A 104 -12.32 1.92 14.24
C ILE A 104 -12.15 0.53 14.85
N PHE A 105 -12.11 -0.50 14.00
CA PHE A 105 -11.94 -1.89 14.46
C PHE A 105 -10.62 -2.07 15.22
N SER A 106 -9.53 -1.51 14.71
CA SER A 106 -8.21 -1.56 15.34
C SER A 106 -8.20 -0.84 16.69
N SER A 107 -8.84 0.31 16.80
CA SER A 107 -8.97 1.04 18.06
C SER A 107 -9.74 0.25 19.11
N VAL A 108 -10.86 -0.38 18.71
CA VAL A 108 -11.65 -1.23 19.61
C VAL A 108 -10.83 -2.40 20.13
N ILE A 109 -10.14 -3.14 19.25
CA ILE A 109 -9.25 -4.24 19.67
C ILE A 109 -8.13 -3.73 20.58
N GLY A 110 -7.53 -2.58 20.24
CA GLY A 110 -6.49 -1.96 21.05
C GLY A 110 -6.94 -1.69 22.49
N LEU A 111 -8.13 -1.16 22.67
CA LEU A 111 -8.72 -0.93 24.00
C LEU A 111 -8.90 -2.24 24.79
N PHE A 112 -9.39 -3.30 24.15
CA PHE A 112 -9.53 -4.60 24.80
C PHE A 112 -8.18 -5.18 25.23
N THR A 113 -7.14 -5.05 24.40
CA THR A 113 -5.81 -5.57 24.73
C THR A 113 -5.15 -4.82 25.89
N LEU A 114 -5.36 -3.50 26.00
CA LEU A 114 -4.84 -2.70 27.11
C LEU A 114 -5.58 -2.99 28.42
N SER A 115 -6.87 -3.34 28.36
CA SER A 115 -7.64 -3.70 29.54
C SER A 115 -7.24 -5.04 30.19
N GLN A 116 -6.45 -5.86 29.46
CA GLN A 116 -6.00 -7.19 29.90
C GLN A 116 -4.53 -7.19 30.38
N GLN A 117 -3.83 -6.05 30.32
CA GLN A 117 -2.50 -5.84 30.92
C GLN A 117 -2.63 -5.19 32.29
#